data_AF-A0A9D1VQ31-F1
#
_entry.id   AF-A0A9D1VQ31-F1
#
_cell.length_a   1.000
_cell.length_b   1.000
_cell.length_c   1.000
_cell.angle_alpha   90.00
_cell.angle_beta   90.00
_cell.angle_gamma   90.00
#
_symmetry.space_group_name_H-M   'P 1'
#
loop_
_entity.id
_entity.type
_entity.pdbx_description
1 polymer ?
#
loop_
_entity_poly.entity_id
_entity_poly.type
_entity_poly.pdbx_seq_one_letter_code
_entity_poly.pdbx_strand_id
1 'polypeptide(L)'
;MKPMYNPLIHIILAFVLGIFMIAFPDYALHYIAIVLGLTLLIPGIIQVIRYLIEHSDKSRRNRRNSTLRFPMLATLSILAGVAIICFPATVAKIFIYLLAASLVFAGIYEIIFLSLLHRSIPIGYYILPILILITGILLFFNPLSITKAVMVAVFGIGSIAYGVSELIYYIKFRQ
;
A
#
# COMPACT_ATOMS: atom_id res chain seq x y z
N MET A 1 -12.26 -27.01 -9.35
CA MET A 1 -10.89 -27.15 -9.89
C MET A 1 -9.94 -26.49 -8.90
N LYS A 2 -9.09 -27.27 -8.20
CA LYS A 2 -8.04 -26.67 -7.37
C LYS A 2 -7.03 -26.04 -8.32
N PRO A 3 -6.75 -24.73 -8.26
CA PRO A 3 -5.70 -24.16 -9.08
C PRO A 3 -4.40 -24.89 -8.74
N MET A 4 -3.72 -25.39 -9.76
CA MET A 4 -2.46 -26.09 -9.63
C MET A 4 -1.40 -25.04 -9.25
N TYR A 5 -1.33 -24.70 -7.97
CA TYR A 5 -0.35 -23.76 -7.42
C TYR A 5 1.03 -24.40 -7.60
N ASN A 6 1.77 -23.96 -8.61
CA ASN A 6 3.13 -24.41 -8.82
C ASN A 6 4.06 -23.55 -7.95
N PRO A 7 4.59 -24.06 -6.83
CA PRO A 7 5.43 -23.29 -5.92
C PRO A 7 6.69 -22.76 -6.63
N LEU A 8 7.17 -23.48 -7.65
CA LEU A 8 8.31 -23.05 -8.47
C LEU A 8 8.07 -21.70 -9.16
N ILE A 9 6.85 -21.44 -9.63
CA ILE A 9 6.53 -20.17 -10.29
C ILE A 9 6.61 -19.01 -9.29
N HIS A 10 6.15 -19.23 -8.05
CA HIS A 10 6.16 -18.21 -6.99
C HIS A 10 7.57 -17.91 -6.52
N ILE A 11 8.41 -18.94 -6.36
CA ILE A 11 9.82 -18.80 -6.05
C ILE A 11 10.54 -17.98 -7.12
N ILE A 12 10.39 -18.35 -8.40
CA ILE A 12 11.01 -17.64 -9.52
C ILE A 12 10.51 -16.18 -9.57
N LEU A 13 9.21 -15.97 -9.42
CA LEU A 13 8.61 -14.64 -9.41
C LEU A 13 9.13 -13.78 -8.26
N ALA A 14 9.25 -14.33 -7.05
CA ALA A 14 9.78 -13.64 -5.89
C ALA A 14 11.22 -13.19 -6.10
N PHE A 15 12.08 -14.04 -6.68
CA PHE A 15 13.44 -13.66 -7.03
C PHE A 15 13.49 -12.57 -8.11
N VAL A 16 12.70 -12.71 -9.18
CA VAL A 16 12.67 -11.73 -10.27
C VAL A 16 12.21 -10.37 -9.76
N LEU A 17 11.12 -10.33 -8.98
CA LEU A 17 10.60 -9.10 -8.40
C LEU A 17 11.58 -8.49 -7.40
N GLY A 18 12.21 -9.29 -6.55
CA GLY A 18 13.18 -8.82 -5.56
C GLY A 18 14.41 -8.19 -6.21
N ILE A 19 15.00 -8.88 -7.19
CA ILE A 19 16.13 -8.35 -7.96
C ILE A 19 15.74 -7.07 -8.70
N PHE A 20 14.56 -7.05 -9.33
CA PHE A 20 14.06 -5.89 -10.04
C PHE A 20 13.91 -4.67 -9.12
N MET A 21 13.35 -4.84 -7.93
CA MET A 21 13.18 -3.75 -6.97
C MET A 21 14.50 -3.21 -6.43
N ILE A 22 15.50 -4.08 -6.23
CA ILE A 22 16.83 -3.66 -5.75
C ILE A 22 17.60 -2.93 -6.85
N ALA A 23 17.58 -3.45 -8.08
CA ALA A 23 18.34 -2.89 -9.19
C ALA A 23 17.75 -1.57 -9.70
N PHE A 24 16.42 -1.44 -9.69
CA PHE A 24 15.71 -0.34 -10.34
C PHE A 24 14.61 0.27 -9.44
N PRO A 25 14.95 0.90 -8.31
CA PRO A 25 13.97 1.43 -7.38
C PRO A 25 13.10 2.54 -7.97
N ASP A 26 13.65 3.37 -8.86
CA ASP A 26 12.90 4.43 -9.55
C ASP A 26 11.84 3.87 -10.50
N TYR A 27 12.19 2.85 -11.28
CA TYR A 27 11.24 2.20 -12.19
C TYR A 27 10.20 1.38 -11.41
N ALA A 28 10.61 0.70 -10.33
CA ALA A 28 9.70 -0.04 -9.47
C ALA A 28 8.60 0.88 -8.89
N LEU A 29 8.95 2.08 -8.43
CA LEU A 29 7.97 3.07 -7.96
C LEU A 29 6.95 3.41 -9.07
N HIS A 30 7.41 3.62 -10.29
CA HIS A 30 6.56 3.96 -11.44
C HIS A 30 5.61 2.80 -11.80
N TYR A 31 6.11 1.57 -11.89
CA TYR A 31 5.28 0.40 -12.20
C TYR A 31 4.27 0.08 -11.10
N ILE A 32 4.65 0.21 -9.83
CA ILE A 32 3.71 0.06 -8.71
C ILE A 32 2.57 1.08 -8.82
N ALA A 33 2.88 2.33 -9.15
CA ALA A 33 1.87 3.36 -9.34
C ALA A 33 0.94 3.04 -10.52
N ILE A 34 1.46 2.53 -11.64
CA ILE A 34 0.63 2.10 -12.78
C ILE A 34 -0.33 0.99 -12.34
N VAL A 35 0.16 -0.05 -11.66
CA VAL A 35 -0.66 -1.17 -11.20
C VAL A 35 -1.75 -0.68 -10.25
N LEU A 36 -1.39 0.12 -9.24
CA LEU A 36 -2.34 0.68 -8.27
C LEU A 36 -3.37 1.61 -8.94
N GLY A 37 -2.92 2.45 -9.87
CA GLY A 37 -3.79 3.36 -10.62
C GLY A 37 -4.80 2.61 -11.47
N LEU A 38 -4.38 1.54 -12.16
CA LEU A 38 -5.26 0.66 -12.92
C LEU A 38 -6.26 -0.07 -12.02
N THR A 39 -5.81 -0.58 -10.86
CA THR A 39 -6.70 -1.21 -9.87
C THR A 39 -7.79 -0.27 -9.37
N LEU A 40 -7.53 1.05 -9.31
CA LEU A 40 -8.55 2.05 -8.96
C LEU A 40 -9.41 2.49 -10.15
N LEU A 41 -8.85 2.51 -11.36
CA LEU A 41 -9.58 2.90 -12.57
C LEU A 41 -10.65 1.89 -12.96
N ILE A 42 -10.32 0.60 -12.99
CA ILE A 42 -11.22 -0.47 -13.43
C ILE A 42 -12.57 -0.44 -12.68
N PRO A 43 -12.62 -0.52 -11.33
CA PRO A 43 -13.89 -0.49 -10.60
C PRO A 43 -14.60 0.86 -10.73
N GLY A 44 -13.86 1.97 -10.84
CA GLY A 44 -14.41 3.30 -11.05
C GLY A 44 -15.17 3.40 -12.37
N ILE A 45 -14.56 2.94 -13.46
CA ILE A 45 -15.17 2.89 -14.79
C ILE A 45 -16.40 1.98 -14.79
N ILE A 46 -16.31 0.78 -14.19
CA ILE A 46 -17.44 -0.15 -14.09
C ILE A 46 -18.63 0.50 -13.36
N GLN A 47 -18.39 1.24 -12.27
CA GLN A 47 -19.45 1.94 -11.53
C GLN A 47 -20.09 3.05 -12.36
N VAL A 48 -19.30 3.83 -13.11
CA VAL A 48 -19.84 4.87 -14.00
C VAL A 48 -20.68 4.26 -15.12
N ILE A 49 -20.22 3.17 -15.75
CA ILE A 49 -20.97 2.48 -16.80
C ILE A 49 -22.31 1.96 -16.27
N ARG A 50 -22.32 1.33 -15.09
CA ARG A 50 -23.56 0.84 -14.45
C ARG A 50 -24.54 1.98 -14.18
N TYR A 51 -24.06 3.11 -13.66
CA TYR A 51 -24.87 4.29 -13.45
C TYR A 51 -25.47 4.85 -14.75
N LEU A 52 -24.70 4.92 -15.84
CA LEU A 52 -25.19 5.41 -17.13
C LEU A 52 -26.26 4.49 -17.75
N ILE A 53 -26.10 3.17 -17.61
CA ILE A 53 -27.10 2.18 -18.08
C ILE A 53 -28.39 2.32 -17.27
N GLU A 54 -28.30 2.39 -15.95
CA GLU A 54 -29.45 2.50 -15.06
C GLU A 54 -30.15 3.87 -15.16
N HIS A 55 -29.41 4.93 -15.48
CA HIS A 55 -29.98 6.26 -15.75
C HIS A 55 -30.71 6.33 -17.10
N SER A 56 -30.29 5.53 -18.08
CA SER A 56 -30.94 5.42 -19.39
C SER A 56 -32.21 4.55 -19.35
N ASP A 57 -32.32 3.64 -18.39
CA ASP A 57 -33.43 2.67 -18.27
C ASP A 57 -34.54 3.17 -17.33
N LYS A 58 -35.04 4.38 -17.61
CA LYS A 58 -35.99 5.14 -16.77
C LYS A 58 -37.39 4.49 -16.60
N SER A 59 -37.61 3.23 -16.96
CA SER A 59 -38.95 2.61 -17.01
C SER A 59 -39.14 1.30 -16.23
N ARG A 60 -38.20 0.81 -15.40
CA ARG A 60 -38.53 -0.33 -14.52
C ARG A 60 -38.05 -0.18 -13.08
N ARG A 61 -39.04 0.21 -12.27
CA ARG A 61 -39.36 -0.43 -10.98
C ARG A 61 -38.59 0.11 -9.79
N ASN A 62 -39.23 1.11 -9.18
CA ASN A 62 -39.31 1.30 -7.75
C ASN A 62 -39.35 -0.06 -7.01
N ARG A 63 -38.21 -0.53 -6.49
CA ARG A 63 -38.14 -1.46 -5.37
C ARG A 63 -36.76 -1.45 -4.74
N ARG A 64 -36.76 -0.95 -3.50
CA ARG A 64 -35.91 -1.36 -2.36
C ARG A 64 -34.47 -0.89 -2.41
N ASN A 65 -34.26 0.20 -1.68
CA ASN A 65 -33.22 0.31 -0.66
C ASN A 65 -31.85 -0.26 -1.03
N SER A 66 -31.02 0.61 -1.60
CA SER A 66 -29.80 1.03 -0.92
C SER A 66 -29.09 2.08 -1.78
N THR A 67 -29.02 3.31 -1.29
CA THR A 67 -27.93 4.23 -1.65
C THR A 67 -27.70 4.40 -3.16
N LEU A 68 -28.50 5.23 -3.84
CA LEU A 68 -27.93 6.09 -4.88
C LEU A 68 -26.96 7.07 -4.17
N ARG A 69 -25.85 6.53 -3.65
CA ARG A 69 -24.66 7.34 -3.38
C ARG A 69 -24.32 7.89 -4.74
N PHE A 70 -24.42 9.20 -4.89
CA PHE A 70 -23.98 9.93 -6.07
C PHE A 70 -22.73 9.25 -6.67
N PRO A 71 -22.57 9.20 -8.01
CA PRO A 71 -21.37 8.64 -8.65
C PRO A 71 -20.08 9.36 -8.22
N MET A 72 -20.13 10.33 -7.32
CA MET A 72 -19.03 10.97 -6.61
C MET A 72 -17.93 9.99 -6.14
N LEU A 73 -18.28 8.81 -5.61
CA LEU A 73 -17.29 7.79 -5.23
C LEU A 73 -16.57 7.20 -6.46
N ALA A 74 -17.30 6.96 -7.55
CA ALA A 74 -16.73 6.46 -8.80
C ALA A 74 -15.87 7.52 -9.49
N THR A 75 -16.33 8.77 -9.52
CA THR A 75 -15.57 9.92 -10.03
C THR A 75 -14.28 10.12 -9.25
N LEU A 76 -14.32 10.01 -7.90
CA LEU A 76 -13.13 10.09 -7.06
C LEU A 76 -12.14 8.95 -7.35
N SER A 77 -12.63 7.72 -7.53
CA SER A 77 -11.79 6.56 -7.87
C SER A 77 -11.09 6.72 -9.21
N ILE A 78 -11.81 7.21 -10.23
CA ILE A 78 -11.24 7.49 -11.56
C ILE A 78 -10.24 8.63 -11.46
N LEU A 79 -10.59 9.73 -10.81
CA LEU A 79 -9.70 10.89 -10.67
C LEU A 79 -8.41 10.52 -9.92
N ALA A 80 -8.53 9.76 -8.82
CA ALA A 80 -7.39 9.25 -8.07
C ALA A 80 -6.54 8.31 -8.92
N GLY A 81 -7.16 7.38 -9.66
CA GLY A 81 -6.44 6.45 -10.54
C GLY A 81 -5.66 7.16 -11.65
N VAL A 82 -6.26 8.15 -12.31
CA VAL A 82 -5.59 8.98 -13.32
C VAL A 82 -4.46 9.80 -12.70
N ALA A 83 -4.70 10.44 -11.55
CA ALA A 83 -3.68 11.23 -10.86
C ALA A 83 -2.45 10.40 -10.48
N ILE A 84 -2.65 9.17 -10.00
CA ILE A 84 -1.55 8.24 -9.65
C ILE A 84 -0.73 7.87 -10.90
N ILE A 85 -1.37 7.59 -12.03
CA ILE A 85 -0.67 7.20 -13.27
C ILE A 85 0.10 8.40 -13.86
N CYS A 86 -0.51 9.58 -13.91
CA CYS A 86 0.13 10.77 -14.48
C CYS A 86 1.25 11.32 -13.60
N PHE A 87 1.07 11.32 -12.28
CA PHE A 87 2.00 11.96 -11.33
C PHE A 87 2.37 11.03 -10.16
N PRO A 88 3.02 9.88 -10.43
CA PRO A 88 3.25 8.84 -9.43
C PRO A 88 4.09 9.35 -8.25
N ALA A 89 5.17 10.09 -8.54
CA ALA A 89 6.05 10.63 -7.50
C ALA A 89 5.37 11.67 -6.61
N THR A 90 4.58 12.57 -7.20
CA THR A 90 3.88 13.63 -6.45
C THR A 90 2.80 13.04 -5.56
N VAL A 91 2.00 12.12 -6.09
CA VAL A 91 0.95 11.46 -5.32
C VAL A 91 1.57 10.65 -4.18
N ALA A 92 2.62 9.86 -4.45
CA ALA A 92 3.35 9.13 -3.41
C ALA A 92 3.87 10.06 -2.30
N LYS A 93 4.47 11.21 -2.66
CA LYS A 93 4.92 12.21 -1.67
C LYS A 93 3.78 12.68 -0.77
N ILE A 94 2.61 13.00 -1.33
CA ILE A 94 1.45 13.46 -0.56
C ILE A 94 1.03 12.39 0.46
N PHE A 95 0.94 11.13 0.05
CA PHE A 95 0.63 10.01 0.96
C PHE A 95 1.70 9.84 2.04
N ILE A 96 2.98 9.96 1.68
CA ILE A 96 4.08 9.85 2.64
C ILE A 96 4.05 11.00 3.64
N TYR A 97 3.78 12.23 3.22
CA TYR A 97 3.64 13.36 4.13
C TYR A 97 2.48 13.17 5.11
N LEU A 98 1.34 12.67 4.61
CA LEU A 98 0.19 12.35 5.46
C LEU A 98 0.55 11.26 6.49
N LEU A 99 1.25 10.21 6.05
CA LEU A 99 1.72 9.13 6.91
C LEU A 99 2.74 9.65 7.93
N ALA A 100 3.72 10.46 7.51
CA ALA A 100 4.73 11.06 8.37
C ALA A 100 4.09 11.92 9.46
N ALA A 101 3.13 12.78 9.10
CA ALA A 101 2.38 13.58 10.05
C ALA A 101 1.61 12.71 11.06
N SER A 102 0.97 11.64 10.58
CA SER A 102 0.28 10.67 11.44
C SER A 102 1.26 9.95 12.39
N LEU A 103 2.47 9.60 11.94
CA LEU A 103 3.49 8.98 12.78
C LEU A 103 4.00 9.94 13.86
N VAL A 104 4.25 11.19 13.50
CA VAL A 104 4.65 12.22 14.47
C VAL A 104 3.57 12.40 15.53
N PHE A 105 2.30 12.50 15.11
CA PHE A 105 1.19 12.60 16.04
C PHE A 105 1.07 11.37 16.95
N ALA A 106 1.18 10.17 16.37
CA ALA A 106 1.14 8.91 17.13
C ALA A 106 2.28 8.83 18.16
N GLY A 107 3.52 9.16 17.76
CA GLY A 107 4.68 9.15 18.65
C GLY A 107 4.53 10.13 19.81
N ILE A 108 4.08 11.36 19.55
CA ILE A 108 3.81 12.35 20.61
C ILE A 108 2.70 11.86 21.55
N TYR A 109 1.60 11.35 20.98
CA TYR A 109 0.47 10.85 21.74
C TYR A 109 0.87 9.70 22.66
N GLU A 110 1.67 8.76 22.17
CA GLU A 110 2.14 7.60 22.94
C GLU A 110 3.10 8.02 24.06
N ILE A 111 3.99 9.00 23.83
CA ILE A 111 4.85 9.56 24.90
C ILE A 111 4.00 10.20 26.00
N ILE A 112 3.02 11.02 25.62
CA ILE A 112 2.11 11.67 26.58
C ILE A 112 1.33 10.61 27.37
N PHE A 113 0.78 9.61 26.68
CA PHE A 113 0.01 8.54 27.31
C PHE A 113 0.84 7.75 28.34
N LEU A 114 2.08 7.38 28.00
CA LEU A 114 3.00 6.72 28.92
C LEU A 114 3.36 7.62 30.11
N SER A 115 3.51 8.93 29.88
CA SER A 115 3.78 9.90 30.95
C SER A 115 2.60 10.11 31.90
N LEU A 116 1.36 9.86 31.46
CA LEU A 116 0.16 10.01 32.28
C LEU A 116 -0.14 8.77 33.14
N LEU A 117 0.50 7.65 32.85
CA LEU A 117 0.40 6.46 33.68
C LEU A 117 1.13 6.70 35.01
N HIS A 118 0.39 6.73 36.12
CA HIS A 118 0.91 6.97 37.47
C HIS A 118 1.69 5.76 38.06
N ARG A 119 2.33 4.96 37.21
CA ARG A 119 3.16 3.81 37.57
C ARG A 119 4.56 4.02 37.00
N SER A 120 5.58 3.53 37.69
CA SER A 120 6.95 3.50 37.19
C SER A 120 7.04 2.58 35.97
N ILE A 121 6.83 3.13 34.76
CA ILE A 121 7.03 2.41 33.51
C ILE A 121 8.54 2.29 33.27
N PRO A 122 9.06 1.09 33.00
CA PRO A 122 10.47 0.95 32.69
C PRO A 122 10.81 1.67 31.38
N ILE A 123 11.99 2.28 31.35
CA ILE A 123 12.48 3.13 30.24
C ILE A 123 12.41 2.44 28.86
N GLY A 124 12.49 1.11 28.81
CA GLY A 124 12.39 0.35 27.56
C GLY A 124 11.10 0.60 26.77
N TYR A 125 9.99 0.96 27.43
CA TYR A 125 8.72 1.24 26.74
C TYR A 125 8.73 2.57 25.97
N TYR A 126 9.62 3.51 26.31
CA TYR A 126 9.76 4.77 25.57
C TYR A 126 10.56 4.61 24.27
N ILE A 127 11.25 3.48 24.07
CA ILE A 127 12.07 3.25 22.87
C ILE A 127 11.19 3.22 21.61
N LEU A 128 10.06 2.51 21.66
CA LEU A 128 9.11 2.41 20.54
C LEU A 128 8.56 3.77 20.09
N PRO A 129 7.94 4.60 20.97
CA PRO A 129 7.38 5.87 20.54
C PRO A 129 8.46 6.86 20.06
N ILE A 130 9.66 6.83 20.65
CA ILE A 130 10.80 7.62 20.17
C ILE A 130 11.19 7.18 18.75
N LEU A 131 11.25 5.88 18.48
CA LEU A 131 11.59 5.36 17.16
C LEU A 131 10.52 5.72 16.11
N ILE A 132 9.24 5.65 16.48
CA ILE A 132 8.11 6.08 15.65
C ILE A 132 8.21 7.58 15.33
N LEU A 133 8.50 8.40 16.35
CA LEU A 133 8.67 9.85 16.19
C LEU A 133 9.84 10.18 15.24
N ILE A 134 11.00 9.56 15.45
CA ILE A 134 12.18 9.74 14.59
C ILE A 134 11.85 9.32 13.16
N THR A 135 11.18 8.19 12.97
CA THR A 135 10.77 7.70 11.64
C THR A 135 9.84 8.70 10.95
N GLY A 136 8.85 9.25 11.67
CA GLY A 136 7.95 10.28 11.15
C GLY A 136 8.69 11.55 10.73
N ILE A 137 9.63 12.02 11.55
CA ILE A 137 10.45 13.21 11.24
C ILE A 137 11.33 12.97 10.02
N LEU A 138 12.01 11.83 9.94
CA LEU A 138 12.86 11.47 8.81
C LEU A 138 12.04 11.48 7.51
N LEU A 139 10.88 10.82 7.49
CA LEU A 139 9.98 10.79 6.33
C LEU A 139 9.53 12.19 5.89
N PHE A 140 9.40 13.14 6.82
CA PHE A 140 9.02 14.52 6.50
C PHE A 140 10.13 15.26 5.73
N PHE A 141 11.39 15.08 6.10
CA PHE A 141 12.50 15.78 5.43
C PHE A 141 12.86 15.17 4.07
N ASN A 142 12.84 13.84 3.95
CA ASN A 142 13.27 13.15 2.73
C ASN A 142 12.33 11.99 2.35
N PRO A 143 11.07 12.27 2.00
CA PRO A 143 10.04 11.25 1.82
C PRO A 143 10.43 10.22 0.76
N LEU A 144 10.89 10.66 -0.42
CA LEU A 144 11.21 9.74 -1.52
C LEU A 144 12.46 8.91 -1.26
N SER A 145 13.53 9.50 -0.73
CA SER A 145 14.79 8.77 -0.50
C SER A 145 14.61 7.67 0.53
N ILE A 146 13.88 7.97 1.62
CA ILE A 146 13.57 7.01 2.67
C ILE A 146 12.62 5.94 2.15
N THR A 147 11.57 6.32 1.41
CA THR A 147 10.65 5.33 0.83
C THR A 147 11.37 4.39 -0.14
N LYS A 148 12.30 4.87 -0.97
CA LYS A 148 13.10 3.99 -1.84
C LYS A 148 13.95 3.02 -1.02
N ALA A 149 14.64 3.50 0.02
CA ALA A 149 15.46 2.66 0.87
C ALA A 149 14.63 1.59 1.60
N VAL A 150 13.50 1.99 2.19
CA VAL A 150 12.55 1.08 2.84
C VAL A 150 11.98 0.10 1.82
N MET A 151 11.66 0.55 0.62
CA MET A 151 11.11 -0.29 -0.44
C MET A 151 12.11 -1.37 -0.87
N VAL A 152 13.38 -0.99 -1.10
CA VAL A 152 14.47 -1.92 -1.43
C VAL A 152 14.71 -2.91 -0.29
N ALA A 153 14.76 -2.44 0.95
CA ALA A 153 15.03 -3.30 2.11
C ALA A 153 13.87 -4.28 2.39
N VAL A 154 12.64 -3.78 2.47
CA VAL A 154 11.48 -4.56 2.89
C VAL A 154 10.94 -5.42 1.75
N PHE A 155 10.72 -4.82 0.56
CA PHE A 155 10.12 -5.55 -0.56
C PHE A 155 11.17 -6.18 -1.47
N GLY A 156 12.32 -5.55 -1.67
CA GLY A 156 13.43 -6.11 -2.46
C GLY A 156 14.12 -7.28 -1.76
N ILE A 157 14.87 -6.99 -0.70
CA ILE A 157 15.62 -8.01 0.05
C ILE A 157 14.65 -9.01 0.71
N GLY A 158 13.53 -8.53 1.26
CA GLY A 158 12.52 -9.40 1.87
C GLY A 158 11.90 -10.41 0.91
N SER A 159 11.64 -10.05 -0.36
CA SER A 159 11.12 -11.01 -1.35
C SER A 159 12.16 -12.04 -1.78
N ILE A 160 13.44 -11.66 -1.84
CA ILE A 160 14.54 -12.61 -2.07
C ILE A 160 14.64 -13.59 -0.90
N ALA A 161 14.63 -13.09 0.34
CA ALA A 161 14.66 -13.93 1.54
C ALA A 161 13.45 -14.88 1.60
N TYR A 162 12.27 -14.40 1.18
CA TYR A 162 11.07 -15.22 1.05
C TYR A 162 11.23 -16.30 -0.03
N GLY A 163 11.72 -15.95 -1.22
CA GLY A 163 12.00 -16.91 -2.30
C GLY A 163 13.00 -17.99 -1.90
N VAL A 164 14.06 -17.62 -1.16
CA VAL A 164 15.02 -18.57 -0.58
C VAL A 164 14.33 -19.50 0.42
N SER A 165 13.49 -18.95 1.30
CA SER A 165 12.76 -19.75 2.30
C SER A 165 11.84 -20.77 1.62
N GLU A 166 11.03 -20.34 0.63
CA GLU A 166 10.18 -21.25 -0.13
C GLU A 166 10.98 -22.30 -0.91
N LEU A 167 12.15 -21.95 -1.46
CA LEU A 167 13.03 -22.90 -2.13
C LEU A 167 13.53 -23.99 -1.17
N ILE A 168 13.94 -23.60 0.05
CA ILE A 168 14.37 -24.55 1.09
C ILE A 168 13.21 -25.49 1.46
N TYR A 169 12.00 -24.95 1.66
CA TYR A 169 10.82 -25.74 1.95
C TYR A 169 10.49 -26.71 0.81
N TYR A 170 10.55 -26.24 -0.43
CA TYR A 170 10.28 -27.05 -1.62
C TYR A 170 11.23 -28.24 -1.73
N ILE A 171 12.53 -28.04 -1.47
CA ILE A 171 13.53 -29.12 -1.50
C ILE A 171 13.30 -30.11 -0.34
N LYS A 172 12.96 -29.61 0.85
CA LYS A 172 12.85 -30.44 2.06
C LYS A 172 11.55 -31.26 2.16
N PHE A 173 10.44 -30.78 1.60
CA PHE A 173 9.12 -31.44 1.68
C PHE A 173 8.72 -32.21 0.41
N ARG A 174 9.56 -32.21 -0.63
CA ARG A 174 9.36 -33.06 -1.83
C ARG A 174 10.17 -34.36 -1.76
N GLN A 175 10.94 -34.57 -0.70
CA GLN A 175 11.40 -35.89 -0.23
C GLN A 175 10.33 -36.50 0.68
#